data_AF-A0A660XMW3-F1
#
_entry.id   AF-A0A660XMW3-F1
#
_cell.length_a   1.000
_cell.length_b   1.000
_cell.length_c   1.000
_cell.angle_alpha   90.00
_cell.angle_beta   90.00
_cell.angle_gamma   90.00
#
_symmetry.space_group_name_H-M   'P 1'
#
loop_
_entity.id
_entity.type
_entity.pdbx_description
1 polymer ?
#
loop_
_entity_poly.entity_id
_entity_poly.type
_entity_poly.pdbx_seq_one_letter_code
_entity_poly.pdbx_strand_id
1 'polypeptide(L)'
;GLNPQIDGNLLRLPIPYLNEERRRELVKFAHRIAEDGKVAIRNIRRDANDMIRELEKEHEISEDQRHDSQARIQELTDKFIGEIDKLFKDREKDILEE
;
A
#
# COMPACT_ATOMS: atom_id res chain seq x y z
N GLY A 1 11.88 -17.85 13.31
CA GLY A 1 12.81 -16.98 14.06
C GLY A 1 14.21 -17.29 13.62
N LEU A 2 15.07 -16.29 13.45
CA LEU A 2 16.48 -16.50 13.15
C LEU A 2 17.24 -16.75 14.46
N ASN A 3 18.19 -17.68 14.46
CA ASN A 3 19.04 -17.95 15.62
C ASN A 3 20.32 -17.10 15.51
N PRO A 4 20.47 -16.02 16.29
CA PRO A 4 21.70 -15.25 16.31
C PRO A 4 22.89 -16.05 16.82
N GLN A 5 24.05 -15.84 16.21
CA GLN A 5 25.35 -16.31 16.67
C GLN A 5 26.19 -15.12 17.09
N ILE A 6 26.74 -15.14 18.30
CA ILE A 6 27.65 -14.11 18.81
C ILE A 6 29.07 -14.62 18.63
N ASP A 7 29.89 -13.86 17.89
CA ASP A 7 31.33 -14.09 17.67
C ASP A 7 32.11 -12.92 18.28
N GLY A 8 32.41 -13.02 19.57
CA GLY A 8 33.01 -11.94 20.35
C GLY A 8 32.11 -10.70 20.44
N ASN A 9 32.51 -9.60 19.77
CA ASN A 9 31.72 -8.36 19.69
C ASN A 9 30.78 -8.30 18.47
N LEU A 10 30.73 -9.34 17.61
CA LEU A 10 29.92 -9.36 16.39
C LEU A 10 28.71 -10.29 16.54
N LEU A 11 27.52 -9.80 16.17
CA LEU A 11 26.29 -10.59 16.08
C LEU A 11 26.05 -11.01 14.63
N ARG A 12 26.20 -12.30 14.32
CA ARG A 12 25.87 -12.90 13.02
C ARG A 12 24.44 -13.46 13.07
N LEU A 13 23.62 -13.08 12.11
CA LEU A 13 22.28 -13.64 11.90
C LEU A 13 22.29 -14.46 10.61
N PRO A 14 22.50 -15.79 10.65
CA PRO A 14 22.42 -16.62 9.46
C PRO A 14 20.97 -16.62 8.95
N ILE A 15 20.74 -16.07 7.76
CA ILE A 15 19.46 -16.13 7.07
C ILE A 15 19.44 -17.44 6.27
N PRO A 16 18.64 -18.44 6.66
CA PRO A 16 18.51 -19.67 5.88
C PRO A 16 17.80 -19.37 4.56
N TYR A 17 18.16 -20.14 3.52
CA TYR A 17 17.44 -20.09 2.24
C TYR A 17 15.95 -20.35 2.47
N LEU A 18 15.12 -19.53 1.85
CA LEU A 18 13.68 -19.66 1.94
C LEU A 18 13.24 -20.90 1.16
N ASN A 19 12.61 -21.85 1.85
CA ASN A 19 11.91 -22.94 1.16
C ASN A 19 10.66 -22.40 0.45
N GLU A 20 10.11 -23.19 -0.48
CA GLU A 20 8.96 -22.78 -1.29
C GLU A 20 7.73 -22.41 -0.44
N GLU A 21 7.51 -23.14 0.66
CA GLU A 21 6.43 -22.87 1.60
C GLU A 21 6.57 -21.48 2.24
N ARG A 22 7.77 -21.12 2.68
CA ARG A 22 8.04 -19.81 3.29
C ARG A 22 7.93 -18.67 2.28
N ARG A 23 8.36 -18.87 1.03
CA ARG A 23 8.17 -17.88 -0.05
C ARG A 23 6.69 -17.61 -0.27
N ARG A 24 5.86 -18.66 -0.35
CA ARG A 24 4.40 -18.54 -0.51
C ARG A 24 3.75 -17.81 0.68
N GLU A 25 4.21 -18.06 1.91
CA GLU A 25 3.73 -17.31 3.08
C GLU A 25 4.10 -15.82 3.02
N LEU A 26 5.30 -15.49 2.57
CA LEU A 26 5.76 -14.11 2.40
C LEU A 26 4.96 -13.38 1.31
N VAL A 27 4.66 -14.03 0.19
CA VAL A 27 3.78 -13.47 -0.85
C VAL A 27 2.39 -13.18 -0.30
N LYS A 28 1.80 -14.11 0.46
CA LYS A 28 0.49 -13.89 1.12
C LYS A 28 0.53 -12.73 2.11
N PHE A 29 1.65 -12.55 2.82
CA PHE A 29 1.83 -11.44 3.72
C PHE A 29 1.96 -10.10 2.97
N ALA A 30 2.77 -10.06 1.92
CA ALA A 30 2.91 -8.88 1.06
C ALA A 30 1.57 -8.49 0.41
N HIS A 31 0.76 -9.47 -0.02
CA HIS A 31 -0.56 -9.24 -0.58
C HIS A 31 -1.50 -8.58 0.43
N ARG A 32 -1.50 -9.05 1.69
CA ARG A 32 -2.30 -8.42 2.75
C ARG A 32 -1.91 -6.96 2.96
N ILE A 33 -0.61 -6.65 3.03
CA ILE A 33 -0.14 -5.27 3.16
C ILE A 33 -0.60 -4.41 1.97
N ALA A 34 -0.52 -4.93 0.75
CA ALA A 34 -0.97 -4.23 -0.45
C ALA A 34 -2.48 -3.92 -0.38
N GLU A 35 -3.30 -4.91 0.01
CA GLU A 35 -4.74 -4.72 0.15
C GLU A 35 -5.10 -3.72 1.25
N ASP A 36 -4.44 -3.78 2.41
CA ASP A 36 -4.62 -2.82 3.50
C ASP A 36 -4.30 -1.40 3.03
N GLY A 37 -3.23 -1.22 2.26
CA GLY A 37 -2.87 0.06 1.63
C GLY A 37 -3.94 0.57 0.67
N LYS A 38 -4.49 -0.29 -0.19
CA LYS A 38 -5.59 0.08 -1.09
C LYS A 38 -6.86 0.45 -0.33
N VAL A 39 -7.19 -0.26 0.75
CA VAL A 39 -8.33 0.06 1.61
C VAL A 39 -8.15 1.44 2.25
N ALA A 40 -6.95 1.74 2.77
CA ALA A 40 -6.64 3.05 3.33
C ALA A 40 -6.83 4.19 2.31
N ILE A 41 -6.35 4.02 1.07
CA ILE A 41 -6.57 4.99 -0.02
C ILE A 41 -8.06 5.21 -0.29
N ARG A 42 -8.85 4.12 -0.35
CA ARG A 42 -10.29 4.22 -0.60
C ARG A 42 -11.03 4.93 0.53
N ASN A 43 -10.59 4.76 1.77
CA ASN A 43 -11.13 5.49 2.92
C ASN A 43 -10.81 6.98 2.82
N ILE A 44 -9.54 7.35 2.54
CA ILE A 44 -9.14 8.75 2.35
C ILE A 44 -9.94 9.42 1.23
N ARG A 45 -10.17 8.71 0.11
CA ARG A 45 -11.02 9.21 -0.98
C ARG A 45 -12.44 9.53 -0.48
N ARG A 46 -13.02 8.64 0.32
CA ARG A 46 -14.36 8.84 0.88
C ARG A 46 -14.40 10.08 1.75
N ASP A 47 -13.45 10.22 2.67
CA ASP A 47 -13.35 11.36 3.58
C ASP A 47 -13.18 12.67 2.81
N ALA A 48 -12.31 12.70 1.79
CA ALA A 48 -12.11 13.87 0.94
C ALA A 48 -13.39 14.24 0.15
N ASN A 49 -14.14 13.25 -0.34
CA ASN A 49 -15.41 13.48 -1.05
C ASN A 49 -16.54 13.92 -0.11
N ASP A 50 -16.50 13.52 1.16
CA ASP A 50 -17.43 14.01 2.19
C ASP A 50 -17.09 15.47 2.54
N MET A 51 -15.80 15.82 2.68
CA MET A 51 -15.35 17.20 2.91
C MET A 51 -15.77 18.15 1.78
N ILE A 52 -15.58 17.76 0.52
CA ILE A 52 -16.01 18.58 -0.63
C ILE A 52 -17.52 18.84 -0.62
N ARG A 53 -18.31 17.83 -0.22
CA ARG A 53 -19.77 17.99 -0.11
C ARG A 53 -20.17 18.96 1.00
N GLU A 54 -19.46 19.00 2.12
CA GLU A 54 -19.70 20.02 3.15
C GLU A 54 -19.31 21.42 2.67
N LEU A 55 -18.16 21.59 2.02
CA LEU A 55 -17.72 22.88 1.46
C LEU A 55 -18.72 23.46 0.44
N GLU A 56 -19.35 22.59 -0.37
CA GLU A 56 -20.41 23.00 -1.30
C GLU A 56 -21.66 23.49 -0.56
N LYS A 57 -22.07 22.81 0.53
CA LYS A 57 -23.21 23.24 1.36
C LYS A 57 -22.94 24.55 2.09
N GLU A 58 -21.70 24.78 2.49
CA GLU A 58 -21.23 26.03 3.10
C GLU A 58 -21.05 27.16 2.07
N HIS A 59 -21.31 26.89 0.78
CA HIS A 59 -21.11 27.80 -0.34
C HIS A 59 -19.67 28.31 -0.48
N GLU A 60 -18.69 27.58 0.05
CA GLU A 60 -17.26 27.90 -0.12
C GLU A 60 -16.74 27.52 -1.51
N ILE A 61 -17.40 26.57 -2.18
CA ILE A 61 -17.08 26.12 -3.54
C ILE A 61 -18.34 26.03 -4.42
N SER A 62 -18.18 26.19 -5.74
CA SER A 62 -19.24 25.98 -6.72
C SER A 62 -19.42 24.51 -7.10
N GLU A 63 -20.54 24.18 -7.76
CA GLU A 63 -20.81 22.84 -8.32
C GLU A 63 -19.72 22.42 -9.32
N ASP A 64 -19.28 23.34 -10.19
CA ASP A 64 -18.17 23.10 -11.13
C ASP A 64 -16.87 22.76 -10.39
N GLN A 65 -16.52 23.53 -9.34
CA GLN A 65 -15.33 23.29 -8.53
C GLN A 65 -15.39 21.97 -7.77
N ARG A 66 -16.57 21.56 -7.32
CA ARG A 66 -16.80 20.25 -6.73
C ARG A 66 -16.53 19.14 -7.75
N HIS A 67 -17.09 19.25 -8.97
CA HIS A 67 -16.88 18.24 -10.02
C HIS A 67 -15.39 18.10 -10.37
N ASP A 68 -14.69 19.21 -10.57
CA ASP A 68 -13.25 19.22 -10.86
C ASP A 68 -12.42 18.63 -9.71
N SER A 69 -12.81 18.87 -8.47
CA SER A 69 -12.11 18.34 -7.29
C SER A 69 -12.35 16.84 -7.13
N GLN A 70 -13.56 16.36 -7.38
CA GLN A 70 -13.87 14.92 -7.38
C GLN A 70 -13.11 14.18 -8.49
N ALA A 71 -13.03 14.76 -9.69
CA ALA A 71 -12.24 14.18 -10.79
C ALA A 71 -10.76 14.04 -10.41
N ARG A 72 -10.15 15.09 -9.86
CA ARG A 72 -8.75 15.06 -9.39
C ARG A 72 -8.51 14.04 -8.29
N ILE A 73 -9.43 13.95 -7.32
CA ILE A 73 -9.35 12.93 -6.26
C ILE A 73 -9.40 11.52 -6.87
N GLN A 74 -10.26 11.28 -7.85
CA GLN A 74 -10.38 9.99 -8.50
C GLN A 74 -9.09 9.63 -9.26
N GLU A 75 -8.52 10.55 -10.03
CA GLU A 75 -7.23 10.35 -10.72
C GLU A 75 -6.10 10.01 -9.73
N LEU A 76 -6.00 10.74 -8.61
CA LEU A 76 -5.00 10.47 -7.59
C LEU A 76 -5.21 9.09 -6.93
N THR A 77 -6.47 8.74 -6.65
CA THR A 77 -6.82 7.43 -6.08
C THR A 77 -6.38 6.31 -7.00
N ASP A 78 -6.71 6.40 -8.29
CA ASP A 78 -6.39 5.37 -9.27
C ASP A 78 -4.89 5.26 -9.49
N LYS A 79 -4.18 6.40 -9.53
CA LYS A 79 -2.72 6.44 -9.61
C LYS A 79 -2.07 5.66 -8.46
N PHE A 80 -2.43 5.97 -7.21
CA PHE A 80 -1.78 5.34 -6.06
C PHE A 80 -2.19 3.87 -5.87
N ILE A 81 -3.41 3.50 -6.25
CA ILE A 81 -3.78 2.07 -6.32
C ILE A 81 -2.89 1.34 -7.33
N GLY A 82 -2.68 1.92 -8.51
CA GLY A 82 -1.80 1.36 -9.52
C GLY A 82 -0.34 1.26 -9.07
N GLU A 83 0.17 2.24 -8.32
CA GLU A 83 1.50 2.18 -7.72
C GLU A 83 1.64 1.05 -6.70
N ILE A 84 0.63 0.83 -5.84
CA ILE A 84 0.61 -0.30 -4.91
C ILE A 84 0.62 -1.63 -5.66
N ASP A 85 -0.21 -1.77 -6.70
CA ASP A 85 -0.26 -2.99 -7.52
C ASP A 85 1.08 -3.29 -8.18
N LYS A 86 1.75 -2.26 -8.68
CA LYS A 86 3.09 -2.39 -9.26
C LYS A 86 4.11 -2.84 -8.21
N LEU A 87 4.14 -2.18 -7.05
CA LEU A 87 5.07 -2.50 -5.97
C LEU A 87 4.86 -3.93 -5.45
N PHE A 88 3.61 -4.37 -5.33
CA PHE A 88 3.28 -5.73 -4.94
C PHE A 88 3.80 -6.75 -5.96
N LYS A 89 3.56 -6.52 -7.26
CA LYS A 89 4.06 -7.42 -8.32
C LYS A 89 5.57 -7.50 -8.37
N ASP A 90 6.26 -6.37 -8.25
CA ASP A 90 7.72 -6.33 -8.21
C ASP A 90 8.22 -7.14 -7.01
N ARG A 91 7.60 -6.96 -5.83
CA ARG A 91 7.98 -7.69 -4.62
C ARG A 91 7.64 -9.18 -4.66
N GLU A 92 6.51 -9.55 -5.26
CA GLU A 92 6.12 -10.94 -5.46
C GLU A 92 7.12 -11.67 -6.37
N LYS A 93 7.54 -11.02 -7.45
CA LYS A 93 8.57 -11.53 -8.35
C LYS A 93 9.90 -11.74 -7.62
N ASP A 94 10.37 -10.75 -6.87
CA ASP A 94 11.60 -10.86 -6.09
C ASP A 94 11.55 -12.06 -5.12
N ILE A 95 10.43 -12.24 -4.39
CA ILE A 95 10.27 -13.34 -3.42
C ILE A 95 10.28 -14.72 -4.10
N LEU A 96 9.81 -14.82 -5.34
CA LEU A 96 9.74 -16.08 -6.07
C LEU A 96 11.03 -16.40 -6.83
N GLU A 97 11.72 -15.39 -7.36
CA GLU A 97 12.96 -15.54 -8.14
C GLU A 97 14.24 -15.67 -7.29
N GLU A 98 14.32 -15.05 -6.09
CA GLU A 98 15.45 -15.21 -5.14
C GLU A 98 15.32 -16.42 -4.24
#